data_AF-A0A962V710-F1
#
_entry.id   AF-A0A962V710-F1
#
_cell.length_a   1.000
_cell.length_b   1.000
_cell.length_c   1.000
_cell.angle_alpha   90.00
_cell.angle_beta   90.00
_cell.angle_gamma   90.00
#
_symmetry.space_group_name_H-M   'P 1'
#
loop_
_entity.id
_entity.type
_entity.pdbx_description
1 polymer ?
#
loop_
_entity_poly.entity_id
_entity_poly.type
_entity_poly.pdbx_seq_one_letter_code
_entity_poly.pdbx_strand_id
1 'polypeptide(L)'
;GDTLVAFDVFRIENGKLAEHWDNLAPLAEPNPSGRTQLDGPTDITDLDKTAANKALVTGFVESILMNGEVERITDFISTETYLQHNTGIADGLDGLGAALGAMAEQGISMIYSDLHIAVAEGNFVFTASEGTLGDAPTAFFDLFRVEEGKIVEHWDVVASIPGEMAHDNGKF
;
A
#
# COMPACT_ATOMS: atom_id res chain seq x y z
N GLY A 1 -9.26 -9.36 -23.16
CA GLY A 1 -8.55 -8.33 -22.39
C GLY A 1 -7.85 -9.04 -21.26
N ASP A 2 -6.79 -8.44 -20.74
CA ASP A 2 -6.07 -8.98 -19.59
C ASP A 2 -6.93 -8.83 -18.33
N THR A 3 -6.77 -9.78 -17.38
CA THR A 3 -7.44 -9.69 -16.08
C THR A 3 -6.66 -8.71 -15.20
N LEU A 4 -7.36 -7.77 -14.59
CA LEU A 4 -6.79 -6.77 -13.69
C LEU A 4 -7.24 -7.02 -12.25
N VAL A 5 -6.39 -6.64 -11.31
CA VAL A 5 -6.67 -6.53 -9.87
C VAL A 5 -6.68 -5.04 -9.54
N ALA A 6 -7.65 -4.61 -8.73
CA ALA A 6 -7.86 -3.20 -8.44
C ALA A 6 -8.19 -2.95 -6.98
N PHE A 7 -7.82 -1.76 -6.52
CA PHE A 7 -8.45 -1.10 -5.38
C PHE A 7 -9.40 -0.03 -5.91
N ASP A 8 -10.63 -0.04 -5.40
CA ASP A 8 -11.66 0.98 -5.64
C ASP A 8 -11.98 1.71 -4.34
N VAL A 9 -11.89 3.03 -4.35
CA VAL A 9 -12.15 3.89 -3.20
C VAL A 9 -13.29 4.83 -3.54
N PHE A 10 -14.31 4.88 -2.69
CA PHE A 10 -15.47 5.72 -2.90
C PHE A 10 -15.66 6.71 -1.76
N ARG A 11 -15.88 7.99 -2.07
CA ARG A 11 -16.41 8.96 -1.10
C ARG A 11 -17.92 9.07 -1.28
N ILE A 12 -18.65 8.83 -0.20
CA ILE A 12 -20.10 9.01 -0.16
C ILE A 12 -20.42 10.33 0.54
N GLU A 13 -21.25 11.17 -0.08
CA GLU A 13 -21.73 12.42 0.47
C GLU A 13 -23.24 12.53 0.26
N ASN A 14 -23.98 12.89 1.31
CA ASN A 14 -25.45 13.00 1.28
C ASN A 14 -26.15 11.73 0.73
N GLY A 15 -25.62 10.55 1.05
CA GLY A 15 -26.14 9.25 0.61
C GLY A 15 -25.93 8.95 -0.88
N LYS A 16 -25.04 9.69 -1.57
CA LYS A 16 -24.69 9.49 -2.97
C LYS A 16 -23.18 9.34 -3.14
N LEU A 17 -22.77 8.63 -4.18
CA LEU A 17 -21.38 8.61 -4.61
C LEU A 17 -20.97 10.00 -5.10
N ALA A 18 -19.97 10.58 -4.44
CA ALA A 18 -19.44 11.90 -4.74
C ALA A 18 -18.15 11.80 -5.53
N GLU A 19 -17.23 10.93 -5.09
CA GLU A 19 -15.94 10.68 -5.74
C GLU A 19 -15.63 9.20 -5.76
N HIS A 20 -14.81 8.81 -6.74
CA HIS A 20 -14.30 7.47 -6.95
C HIS A 20 -12.87 7.58 -7.44
N TRP A 21 -11.98 6.80 -6.83
CA TRP A 21 -10.60 6.62 -7.25
C TRP A 21 -10.34 5.14 -7.42
N ASP A 22 -9.63 4.77 -8.46
CA ASP A 22 -9.17 3.42 -8.68
C ASP A 22 -7.65 3.36 -8.88
N ASN A 23 -7.07 2.21 -8.60
CA ASN A 23 -5.75 1.86 -9.08
C ASN A 23 -5.77 0.40 -9.51
N LEU A 24 -5.19 0.10 -10.68
CA LEU A 24 -5.25 -1.22 -11.29
C LEU A 24 -3.85 -1.72 -11.66
N ALA A 25 -3.62 -3.01 -11.46
CA ALA A 25 -2.47 -3.74 -11.96
C ALA A 25 -2.90 -5.04 -12.65
N PRO A 26 -2.13 -5.57 -13.60
CA PRO A 26 -2.35 -6.91 -14.14
C PRO A 26 -2.36 -7.97 -13.03
N LEU A 27 -3.22 -8.98 -13.18
CA LEU A 27 -3.14 -10.17 -12.34
C LEU A 27 -1.79 -10.87 -12.56
N ALA A 28 -1.06 -11.08 -11.47
CA ALA A 28 0.23 -11.76 -11.50
C ALA A 28 0.13 -13.21 -10.97
N GLU A 29 1.17 -13.98 -11.29
CA GLU A 29 1.46 -15.23 -10.58
C GLU A 29 1.79 -14.97 -9.11
N PRO A 30 1.70 -15.98 -8.23
CA PRO A 30 2.06 -15.82 -6.84
C PRO A 30 3.48 -15.26 -6.65
N ASN A 31 3.63 -14.41 -5.63
CA ASN A 31 4.89 -13.78 -5.27
C ASN A 31 5.93 -14.82 -4.80
N PRO A 32 7.18 -14.43 -4.48
CA PRO A 32 8.23 -15.36 -4.07
C PRO A 32 7.89 -16.22 -2.84
N SER A 33 6.92 -15.79 -2.02
CA SER A 33 6.42 -16.52 -0.85
C SER A 33 5.14 -17.33 -1.13
N GLY A 34 4.67 -17.35 -2.37
CA GLY A 34 3.49 -18.11 -2.80
C GLY A 34 2.14 -17.44 -2.54
N ARG A 35 2.12 -16.14 -2.19
CA ARG A 35 0.90 -15.35 -2.01
C ARG A 35 0.47 -14.66 -3.28
N THR A 36 -0.82 -14.42 -3.41
CA THR A 36 -1.42 -13.73 -4.55
C THR A 36 -1.81 -12.30 -4.17
N GLN A 37 -2.28 -11.51 -5.14
CA GLN A 37 -2.85 -10.19 -4.85
C GLN A 37 -4.22 -10.25 -4.17
N LEU A 38 -4.85 -11.43 -4.09
CA LEU A 38 -6.28 -11.60 -3.75
C LEU A 38 -6.55 -12.53 -2.55
N ASP A 39 -5.53 -13.18 -2.00
CA ASP A 39 -5.64 -14.06 -0.84
C ASP A 39 -5.37 -13.31 0.46
N GLY A 40 -5.59 -14.00 1.58
CA GLY A 40 -5.47 -13.45 2.92
C GLY A 40 -6.82 -13.28 3.63
N PRO A 41 -6.80 -12.84 4.89
CA PRO A 41 -8.00 -12.69 5.70
C PRO A 41 -8.86 -11.51 5.23
N THR A 42 -10.17 -11.62 5.44
CA THR A 42 -11.14 -10.54 5.18
C THR A 42 -11.94 -10.15 6.42
N ASP A 43 -11.71 -10.85 7.54
CA ASP A 43 -12.39 -10.59 8.80
C ASP A 43 -11.86 -9.30 9.44
N ILE A 44 -12.79 -8.38 9.69
CA ILE A 44 -12.50 -7.13 10.39
C ILE A 44 -12.57 -7.38 11.90
N THR A 45 -11.43 -7.17 12.57
CA THR A 45 -11.28 -7.24 14.03
C THR A 45 -10.80 -5.89 14.57
N ASP A 46 -10.55 -5.76 15.88
CA ASP A 46 -9.96 -4.55 16.46
C ASP A 46 -10.72 -3.25 16.15
N LEU A 47 -12.05 -3.32 16.01
CA LEU A 47 -12.91 -2.15 15.70
C LEU A 47 -12.73 -1.01 16.71
N ASP A 48 -12.48 -1.33 17.98
CA ASP A 48 -12.17 -0.37 19.05
C ASP A 48 -10.81 0.32 18.89
N LYS A 49 -9.92 -0.23 18.07
CA LYS A 49 -8.57 0.29 17.81
C LYS A 49 -8.43 0.96 16.44
N THR A 50 -9.50 1.10 15.67
CA THR A 50 -9.49 1.69 14.31
C THR A 50 -8.64 2.97 14.21
N ALA A 51 -8.81 3.91 15.15
CA ALA A 51 -8.05 5.16 15.14
C ALA A 51 -6.55 4.96 15.44
N ALA A 52 -6.22 4.04 16.36
CA ALA A 52 -4.84 3.72 16.69
C ALA A 52 -4.13 2.98 15.55
N ASN A 53 -4.81 2.03 14.91
CA ASN A 53 -4.30 1.30 13.75
C ASN A 53 -4.09 2.25 12.57
N LYS A 54 -5.03 3.17 12.34
CA LYS A 54 -4.86 4.23 11.33
C LYS A 54 -3.60 5.04 11.59
N ALA A 55 -3.40 5.52 12.82
CA ALA A 55 -2.23 6.32 13.18
C ALA A 55 -0.92 5.53 13.05
N LEU A 56 -0.91 4.23 13.38
CA LEU A 56 0.24 3.35 13.19
C LEU A 56 0.64 3.29 11.71
N VAL A 57 -0.33 3.03 10.83
CA VAL A 57 -0.09 2.85 9.40
C VAL A 57 0.26 4.17 8.71
N THR A 58 -0.44 5.27 9.00
CA THR A 58 -0.07 6.57 8.43
C THR A 58 1.30 7.03 8.93
N GLY A 59 1.63 6.77 10.20
CA GLY A 59 2.96 7.01 10.74
C GLY A 59 4.04 6.16 10.06
N PHE A 60 3.74 4.92 9.70
CA PHE A 60 4.65 4.08 8.91
C PHE A 60 4.90 4.68 7.52
N VAL A 61 3.84 5.07 6.80
CA VAL A 61 3.96 5.68 5.47
C VAL A 61 4.80 6.96 5.55
N GLU A 62 4.51 7.85 6.48
CA GLU A 62 5.22 9.13 6.64
C GLU A 62 6.69 8.93 7.08
N SER A 63 6.94 8.15 8.15
CA SER A 63 8.31 7.98 8.66
C SER A 63 9.18 7.13 7.74
N ILE A 64 8.67 5.99 7.27
CA ILE A 64 9.49 5.01 6.56
C ILE A 64 9.46 5.26 5.05
N LEU A 65 8.27 5.34 4.44
CA LEU A 65 8.15 5.40 2.98
C LEU A 65 8.45 6.81 2.42
N MET A 66 8.07 7.86 3.15
CA MET A 66 8.31 9.24 2.72
C MET A 66 9.65 9.80 3.24
N ASN A 67 9.93 9.66 4.55
CA ASN A 67 11.11 10.26 5.16
C ASN A 67 12.35 9.35 5.19
N GLY A 68 12.21 8.06 4.85
CA GLY A 68 13.34 7.14 4.77
C GLY A 68 13.96 6.76 6.11
N GLU A 69 13.22 6.88 7.22
CA GLU A 69 13.68 6.57 8.60
C GLU A 69 13.72 5.04 8.83
N VAL A 70 14.38 4.28 7.94
CA VAL A 70 14.36 2.81 7.89
C VAL A 70 14.83 2.14 9.17
N GLU A 71 15.64 2.82 9.99
CA GLU A 71 16.07 2.36 11.31
C GLU A 71 14.91 2.18 12.29
N ARG A 72 13.75 2.81 12.00
CA ARG A 72 12.53 2.75 12.80
C ARG A 72 11.50 1.75 12.27
N ILE A 73 11.83 0.97 11.24
CA ILE A 73 10.86 0.09 10.57
C ILE A 73 10.20 -0.91 11.55
N THR A 74 10.94 -1.39 12.55
CA THR A 74 10.46 -2.33 13.57
C THR A 74 9.57 -1.67 14.63
N ASP A 75 9.49 -0.33 14.66
CA ASP A 75 8.47 0.39 15.44
C ASP A 75 7.08 0.12 14.87
N PHE A 76 6.98 -0.17 13.56
CA PHE A 76 5.72 -0.29 12.83
C PHE A 76 5.41 -1.73 12.42
N ILE A 77 6.35 -2.42 11.78
CA ILE A 77 6.17 -3.76 11.23
C ILE A 77 6.54 -4.83 12.27
N SER A 78 5.78 -5.91 12.31
CA SER A 78 6.11 -7.08 13.14
C SER A 78 7.35 -7.78 12.63
N THR A 79 8.29 -8.07 13.53
CA THR A 79 9.50 -8.84 13.23
C THR A 79 9.23 -10.35 13.18
N GLU A 80 8.06 -10.80 13.64
CA GLU A 80 7.70 -12.22 13.70
C GLU A 80 6.83 -12.64 12.52
N THR A 81 5.93 -11.75 12.06
CA THR A 81 4.99 -12.04 10.98
C THR A 81 4.79 -10.78 10.15
N TYR A 82 5.26 -10.81 8.91
CA TYR A 82 4.95 -9.77 7.93
C TYR A 82 4.73 -10.42 6.58
N LEU A 83 3.47 -10.56 6.20
CA LEU A 83 3.07 -11.25 4.99
C LEU A 83 2.93 -10.26 3.84
N GLN A 84 3.41 -10.63 2.66
CA GLN A 84 3.38 -9.77 1.48
C GLN A 84 2.46 -10.33 0.41
N HIS A 85 1.65 -9.47 -0.18
CA HIS A 85 0.86 -9.74 -1.38
C HIS A 85 1.32 -8.90 -2.58
N ASN A 86 2.28 -7.99 -2.37
CA ASN A 86 3.03 -7.40 -3.47
C ASN A 86 3.68 -8.51 -4.29
N THR A 87 3.52 -8.42 -5.61
CA THR A 87 3.87 -9.47 -6.57
C THR A 87 5.38 -9.72 -6.69
N GLY A 88 6.20 -8.75 -6.33
CA GLY A 88 7.67 -8.82 -6.39
C GLY A 88 8.37 -8.99 -5.05
N ILE A 89 7.64 -8.95 -3.92
CA ILE A 89 8.24 -8.92 -2.58
C ILE A 89 7.90 -10.20 -1.81
N ALA A 90 8.91 -10.82 -1.22
CA ALA A 90 8.74 -11.97 -0.33
C ALA A 90 8.32 -11.53 1.09
N ASP A 91 7.77 -12.45 1.86
CA ASP A 91 7.46 -12.22 3.28
C ASP A 91 8.66 -11.76 4.10
N GLY A 92 8.34 -11.10 5.22
CA GLY A 92 9.28 -10.70 6.24
C GLY A 92 10.07 -9.45 5.89
N LEU A 93 10.73 -8.90 6.89
CA LEU A 93 11.62 -7.74 6.70
C LEU A 93 12.82 -8.08 5.81
N ASP A 94 13.28 -9.34 5.81
CA ASP A 94 14.34 -9.81 4.92
C ASP A 94 13.88 -9.76 3.45
N GLY A 95 12.65 -10.19 3.16
CA GLY A 95 12.06 -10.14 1.82
C GLY A 95 11.90 -8.71 1.31
N LEU A 96 11.37 -7.82 2.17
CA LEU A 96 11.28 -6.39 1.88
C LEU A 96 12.66 -5.77 1.63
N GLY A 97 13.63 -6.01 2.52
CA GLY A 97 14.98 -5.48 2.40
C GLY A 97 15.70 -5.95 1.13
N ALA A 98 15.54 -7.22 0.76
CA ALA A 98 16.10 -7.77 -0.47
C ALA A 98 15.50 -7.11 -1.72
N ALA A 99 14.17 -6.89 -1.75
CA ALA A 99 13.51 -6.23 -2.86
C ALA A 99 13.95 -4.76 -3.02
N LEU A 100 13.99 -4.01 -1.92
CA LEU A 100 14.46 -2.61 -1.90
C LEU A 100 15.94 -2.52 -2.35
N GLY A 101 16.79 -3.43 -1.85
CA GLY A 101 18.18 -3.52 -2.26
C GLY A 101 18.35 -3.80 -3.76
N ALA A 102 17.58 -4.75 -4.30
CA ALA A 102 17.62 -5.10 -5.72
C ALA A 102 17.14 -3.96 -6.63
N MET A 103 16.14 -3.17 -6.21
CA MET A 103 15.74 -1.96 -6.92
C MET A 103 16.86 -0.90 -6.89
N ALA A 104 17.47 -0.67 -5.73
CA ALA A 104 18.56 0.29 -5.58
C ALA A 104 19.78 -0.07 -6.45
N GLU A 105 20.15 -1.35 -6.54
CA GLU A 105 21.22 -1.84 -7.44
C GLU A 105 20.92 -1.55 -8.92
N GLN A 106 19.65 -1.54 -9.30
CA GLN A 106 19.17 -1.18 -10.65
C GLN A 106 19.01 0.33 -10.85
N GLY A 107 19.31 1.14 -9.82
CA GLY A 107 19.11 2.59 -9.85
C GLY A 107 17.65 3.02 -9.81
N ILE A 108 16.75 2.12 -9.40
CA ILE A 108 15.31 2.40 -9.25
C ILE A 108 15.05 2.87 -7.82
N SER A 109 14.60 4.11 -7.68
CA SER A 109 14.15 4.67 -6.40
C SER A 109 12.63 4.61 -6.30
N MET A 110 12.11 4.09 -5.21
CA MET A 110 10.69 4.22 -4.85
C MET A 110 10.58 5.37 -3.85
N ILE A 111 9.90 6.44 -4.24
CA ILE A 111 9.79 7.67 -3.46
C ILE A 111 8.31 7.96 -3.26
N TYR A 112 7.89 8.16 -2.01
CA TYR A 112 6.56 8.64 -1.67
C TYR A 112 6.66 10.14 -1.35
N SER A 113 5.81 10.97 -1.95
CA SER A 113 5.81 12.42 -1.77
C SER A 113 4.63 12.92 -0.95
N ASP A 114 3.45 12.32 -1.12
CA ASP A 114 2.21 12.80 -0.50
C ASP A 114 1.29 11.63 -0.14
N LEU A 115 0.67 11.70 1.05
CA LEU A 115 -0.40 10.81 1.46
C LEU A 115 -1.75 11.52 1.29
N HIS A 116 -2.51 11.13 0.27
CA HIS A 116 -3.76 11.80 -0.11
C HIS A 116 -4.98 11.23 0.62
N ILE A 117 -5.07 9.90 0.73
CA ILE A 117 -6.22 9.21 1.32
C ILE A 117 -5.73 8.21 2.36
N ALA A 118 -6.40 8.19 3.51
CA ALA A 118 -6.27 7.11 4.48
C ALA A 118 -7.65 6.72 5.00
N VAL A 119 -8.03 5.45 4.84
CA VAL A 119 -9.30 4.87 5.27
C VAL A 119 -8.99 3.71 6.19
N ALA A 120 -9.66 3.62 7.35
CA ALA A 120 -9.41 2.56 8.31
C ALA A 120 -10.73 1.98 8.83
N GLU A 121 -10.76 0.67 8.99
CA GLU A 121 -11.83 -0.05 9.67
C GLU A 121 -11.22 -1.22 10.45
N GLY A 122 -11.23 -1.11 11.77
CA GLY A 122 -10.66 -2.12 12.65
C GLY A 122 -9.17 -2.36 12.42
N ASN A 123 -8.82 -3.60 12.11
CA ASN A 123 -7.47 -4.07 11.81
C ASN A 123 -6.98 -3.73 10.40
N PHE A 124 -7.83 -3.21 9.50
CA PHE A 124 -7.43 -2.84 8.15
C PHE A 124 -7.27 -1.33 7.99
N VAL A 125 -6.19 -0.92 7.33
CA VAL A 125 -5.95 0.48 6.96
C VAL A 125 -5.47 0.53 5.51
N PHE A 126 -6.21 1.27 4.70
CA PHE A 126 -5.88 1.58 3.33
C PHE A 126 -5.25 2.98 3.23
N THR A 127 -4.24 3.13 2.38
CA THR A 127 -3.62 4.41 2.01
C THR A 127 -3.51 4.57 0.51
N ALA A 128 -3.74 5.79 0.02
CA ALA A 128 -3.47 6.17 -1.36
C ALA A 128 -2.46 7.32 -1.35
N SER A 129 -1.28 7.06 -1.90
CA SER A 129 -0.13 7.96 -1.88
C SER A 129 0.38 8.26 -3.28
N GLU A 130 0.92 9.45 -3.47
CA GLU A 130 1.61 9.88 -4.68
C GLU A 130 3.13 9.80 -4.50
N GLY A 131 3.85 9.60 -5.60
CA GLY A 131 5.29 9.72 -5.61
C GLY A 131 5.89 9.32 -6.96
N THR A 132 7.08 8.71 -6.94
CA THR A 132 7.74 8.23 -8.15
C THR A 132 8.34 6.83 -7.99
N LEU A 133 8.35 6.08 -9.09
CA LEU A 133 9.13 4.85 -9.24
C LEU A 133 10.16 5.08 -10.35
N GLY A 134 11.43 5.20 -9.95
CA GLY A 134 12.44 5.90 -10.76
C GLY A 134 11.99 7.33 -11.01
N ASP A 135 11.96 7.73 -12.30
CA ASP A 135 11.50 9.05 -12.74
C ASP A 135 9.99 9.09 -13.07
N ALA A 136 9.28 7.96 -12.99
CA ALA A 136 7.88 7.88 -13.41
C ALA A 136 6.94 8.29 -12.26
N PRO A 137 6.08 9.32 -12.43
CA PRO A 137 5.01 9.63 -11.49
C PRO A 137 4.14 8.39 -11.25
N THR A 138 3.88 8.07 -9.99
CA THR A 138 3.30 6.80 -9.59
C THR A 138 2.32 7.00 -8.43
N ALA A 139 1.19 6.30 -8.50
CA ALA A 139 0.25 6.16 -7.42
C ALA A 139 0.46 4.80 -6.73
N PHE A 140 0.58 4.85 -5.40
CA PHE A 140 0.75 3.71 -4.52
C PHE A 140 -0.53 3.55 -3.70
N PHE A 141 -1.26 2.46 -3.95
CA PHE A 141 -2.49 2.13 -3.22
C PHE A 141 -2.18 0.92 -2.38
N ASP A 142 -2.09 1.11 -1.07
CA ASP A 142 -1.62 0.09 -0.13
C ASP A 142 -2.74 -0.23 0.85
N LEU A 143 -2.91 -1.52 1.16
CA LEU A 143 -3.76 -2.01 2.24
C LEU A 143 -2.87 -2.74 3.24
N PHE A 144 -3.04 -2.40 4.52
CA PHE A 144 -2.30 -3.01 5.61
C PHE A 144 -3.26 -3.68 6.58
N ARG A 145 -2.87 -4.86 7.08
CA ARG A 145 -3.48 -5.44 8.28
C ARG A 145 -2.59 -5.26 9.48
N VAL A 146 -3.21 -4.88 10.59
CA VAL A 146 -2.59 -4.67 11.89
C VAL A 146 -3.02 -5.78 12.85
N GLU A 147 -2.08 -6.29 13.63
CA GLU A 147 -2.31 -7.25 14.70
C GLU A 147 -1.35 -6.96 15.83
N GLU A 148 -1.86 -7.00 17.07
CA GLU A 148 -1.07 -6.71 18.29
C GLU A 148 -0.28 -5.38 18.23
N GLY A 149 -0.82 -4.38 17.54
CA GLY A 149 -0.20 -3.06 17.40
C GLY A 149 0.98 -3.01 16.43
N LYS A 150 1.09 -4.00 15.53
CA LYS A 150 2.10 -4.07 14.47
C LYS A 150 1.45 -4.35 13.12
N ILE A 151 2.04 -3.82 12.06
CA ILE A 151 1.69 -4.19 10.69
C ILE A 151 2.20 -5.62 10.45
N VAL A 152 1.29 -6.50 10.04
CA VAL A 152 1.58 -7.94 9.86
C VAL A 152 1.29 -8.45 8.46
N GLU A 153 0.63 -7.67 7.62
CA GLU A 153 0.27 -8.07 6.26
C GLU A 153 0.06 -6.85 5.37
N HIS A 154 0.42 -6.97 4.10
CA HIS A 154 0.42 -5.87 3.13
C HIS A 154 0.00 -6.33 1.74
N TRP A 155 -0.92 -5.58 1.13
CA TRP A 155 -1.31 -5.69 -0.27
C TRP A 155 -1.13 -4.34 -0.95
N ASP A 156 -0.79 -4.34 -2.24
CA ASP A 156 -0.70 -3.10 -3.00
C ASP A 156 -1.17 -3.22 -4.44
N VAL A 157 -1.45 -2.04 -5.00
CA VAL A 157 -1.50 -1.79 -6.42
C VAL A 157 -0.67 -0.54 -6.70
N VAL A 158 0.38 -0.71 -7.49
CA VAL A 158 1.29 0.37 -7.92
C VAL A 158 1.04 0.63 -9.40
N ALA A 159 0.71 1.87 -9.76
CA ALA A 159 0.46 2.24 -11.16
C ALA A 159 1.01 3.62 -11.50
N SER A 160 1.58 3.75 -12.69
CA SER A 160 2.06 5.04 -13.19
C SER A 160 0.90 6.01 -13.43
N ILE A 161 1.09 7.27 -13.03
CA ILE A 161 0.14 8.35 -13.29
C ILE A 161 0.38 8.84 -14.72
N PRO A 162 -0.62 8.82 -15.62
CA PRO A 162 -0.46 9.26 -16.98
C PRO A 162 -0.23 10.77 -17.03
N GLY A 163 0.67 11.23 -17.91
CA GLY A 163 0.96 12.66 -18.08
C GLY A 163 -0.20 13.47 -18.65
N GLU A 164 -1.18 12.81 -19.29
CA GLU A 164 -2.44 13.39 -19.73
C GLU A 164 -3.59 12.51 -19.21
N MET A 165 -4.54 13.13 -18.50
CA MET A 165 -5.76 12.48 -18.04
C MET A 165 -6.94 12.93 -18.89
N ALA A 166 -7.94 12.07 -19.03
CA ALA A 166 -9.17 12.39 -19.78
C ALA A 166 -10.06 13.45 -19.08
N HIS A 167 -9.64 13.91 -17.91
CA HIS A 167 -10.33 14.88 -17.05
C HIS A 167 -9.31 15.74 -16.29
N ASP A 168 -9.76 16.89 -15.80
CA ASP A 168 -8.90 17.87 -15.10
C ASP A 168 -8.78 17.65 -13.58
N ASN A 169 -9.40 16.58 -13.04
CA ASN A 169 -9.49 16.35 -11.60
C ASN A 169 -8.18 15.92 -10.92
N GLY A 170 -7.12 15.57 -11.67
CA GLY A 170 -5.94 14.93 -11.08
C GLY A 170 -6.13 13.42 -10.87
N LYS A 171 -5.10 12.74 -10.34
CA LYS A 171 -5.17 11.33 -9.92
C LYS A 171 -5.83 11.17 -8.55
N PHE A 172 -5.73 12.21 -7.71
CA PHE A 172 -6.22 12.26 -6.34
C PHE A 172 -7.17 13.45 -6.18
#